data_AF-A0A497SV14-F1
#
_entry.id   AF-A0A497SV14-F1
#
_cell.length_a   1.000
_cell.length_b   1.000
_cell.length_c   1.000
_cell.angle_alpha   90.00
_cell.angle_beta   90.00
_cell.angle_gamma   90.00
#
_symmetry.space_group_name_H-M   'P 1'
#
loop_
_entity.id
_entity.type
_entity.pdbx_description
1 polymer ?
#
loop_
_entity_poly.entity_id
_entity_poly.type
_entity_poly.pdbx_seq_one_letter_code
_entity_poly.pdbx_strand_id
1 'polypeptide(L)'
;MKPEYVGIGILVLAVIGIVFISGCVQQSGQESQQATQNQEIQQPKTEINLENNGLKVKISPTEDKKVSGVITVTLQSIPSETTKILVSMAPQGFKGDLYSDPNVIIQWVESPSVGQEILLDTTKVENGVYGIGVSATYEGAPESSPWIALVQTQVNVQN
;
A
#
# COMPACT_ATOMS: atom_id res chain seq x y z
N MET A 1 -24.67 25.04 61.00
CA MET A 1 -23.52 24.25 60.49
C MET A 1 -22.32 25.18 60.46
N LYS A 2 -21.20 24.75 61.07
CA LYS A 2 -19.95 25.52 61.23
C LYS A 2 -19.16 25.51 59.92
N PRO A 3 -18.53 26.62 59.51
CA PRO A 3 -17.46 26.59 58.51
C PRO A 3 -16.12 26.41 59.25
N GLU A 4 -15.43 25.31 58.97
CA GLU A 4 -14.04 25.13 59.40
C GLU A 4 -13.11 25.66 58.30
N TYR A 5 -12.37 26.71 58.65
CA TYR A 5 -11.22 27.21 57.91
C TYR A 5 -10.09 26.20 58.00
N VAL A 6 -9.57 25.74 56.85
CA VAL A 6 -8.24 25.13 56.78
C VAL A 6 -7.36 26.03 55.91
N GLY A 7 -6.29 26.47 56.55
CA GLY A 7 -5.46 27.59 56.13
C GLY A 7 -4.48 27.31 54.99
N ILE A 8 -3.95 28.44 54.56
CA ILE A 8 -3.03 28.71 53.46
C ILE A 8 -1.66 28.07 53.73
N GLY A 9 -1.15 27.32 52.75
CA GLY A 9 0.24 26.90 52.65
C GLY A 9 0.71 27.02 51.20
N ILE A 10 1.23 28.19 50.84
CA ILE A 10 1.83 28.48 49.54
C ILE A 10 3.11 27.66 49.40
N LEU A 11 3.18 26.76 48.42
CA LEU A 11 4.44 26.13 48.01
C LEU A 11 4.73 26.54 46.56
N VAL A 12 5.56 27.57 46.44
CA VAL A 12 6.14 28.05 45.18
C VAL A 12 7.11 26.98 44.67
N LEU A 13 6.82 26.35 43.53
CA LEU A 13 7.82 25.60 42.78
C LEU A 13 8.09 26.33 41.45
N ALA A 14 9.36 26.69 41.32
CA ALA A 14 9.90 27.65 40.37
C ALA A 14 9.84 27.17 38.92
N VAL A 15 9.49 28.13 38.06
CA VAL A 15 9.62 28.07 36.61
C VAL A 15 11.10 28.06 36.26
N ILE A 16 11.57 27.01 35.57
CA ILE A 16 12.81 27.09 34.78
C ILE A 16 12.42 26.95 33.31
N GLY A 17 12.20 28.12 32.70
CA GLY A 17 12.19 28.24 31.25
C GLY A 17 13.62 28.22 30.74
N ILE A 18 13.91 27.33 29.80
CA ILE A 18 15.09 27.47 28.96
C ILE A 18 14.60 27.83 27.57
N VAL A 19 14.62 29.13 27.32
CA VAL A 19 14.56 29.73 25.99
C VAL A 19 16.01 29.93 25.55
N PHE A 20 16.48 29.18 24.56
CA PHE A 20 17.67 29.56 23.80
C PHE A 20 17.23 30.19 22.48
N ILE A 21 17.20 31.53 22.47
CA ILE A 21 17.07 32.35 21.26
C ILE A 21 18.45 32.44 20.61
N SER A 22 18.46 32.19 19.30
CA SER A 22 19.33 32.71 18.24
C SER A 22 20.83 32.90 18.49
N GLY A 23 21.60 32.20 17.65
CA GLY A 23 22.91 32.63 17.20
C GLY A 23 23.20 32.10 15.80
N CYS A 24 22.78 32.81 14.75
CA CYS A 24 23.45 32.72 13.46
C CYS A 24 24.86 33.30 13.67
N VAL A 25 25.85 32.44 13.88
CA VAL A 25 27.26 32.80 13.70
C VAL A 25 27.65 32.34 12.31
N GLN A 26 27.71 33.33 11.42
CA GLN A 26 28.39 33.24 10.15
C GLN A 26 29.88 33.43 10.45
N GLN A 27 30.61 32.32 10.59
CA GLN A 27 32.07 32.33 10.68
C GLN A 27 32.64 31.54 9.51
N SER A 28 33.13 32.30 8.53
CA SER A 28 34.00 31.86 7.44
C SER A 28 35.25 31.14 8.00
N GLY A 29 35.55 29.95 7.46
CA GLY A 29 36.79 29.23 7.77
C GLY A 29 36.73 27.74 7.43
N GLN A 30 36.97 27.42 6.16
CA GLN A 30 37.57 26.22 5.56
C GLN A 30 37.59 24.86 6.32
N GLU A 31 37.13 23.85 5.58
CA GLU A 31 37.55 22.44 5.58
C GLU A 31 37.27 21.56 6.82
N SER A 32 36.26 20.70 6.70
CA SER A 32 36.42 19.22 6.78
C SER A 32 35.07 18.51 6.62
N GLN A 33 34.88 17.92 5.43
CA GLN A 33 34.09 16.69 5.17
C GLN A 33 32.74 16.57 5.90
N GLN A 34 31.77 17.34 5.43
CA GLN A 34 30.37 16.95 5.59
C GLN A 34 30.11 15.81 4.61
N ALA A 35 30.14 14.58 5.13
CA ALA A 35 29.62 13.41 4.45
C ALA A 35 28.20 13.77 4.00
N THR A 36 28.06 14.05 2.71
CA THR A 36 26.77 14.15 2.06
C THR A 36 26.18 12.77 2.20
N GLN A 37 25.31 12.59 3.19
CA GLN A 37 24.34 11.52 3.18
C GLN A 37 23.48 11.83 1.95
N ASN A 38 23.92 11.33 0.80
CA ASN A 38 23.03 10.88 -0.25
C ASN A 38 22.15 9.85 0.43
N GLN A 39 21.10 10.31 1.11
CA GLN A 39 19.85 9.60 1.04
C GLN A 39 19.54 9.62 -0.45
N GLU A 40 20.01 8.60 -1.17
CA GLU A 40 19.25 8.08 -2.28
C GLU A 40 17.83 8.05 -1.76
N ILE A 41 16.99 8.96 -2.26
CA ILE A 41 15.57 8.76 -2.25
C ILE A 41 15.45 7.42 -2.94
N GLN A 42 15.33 6.33 -2.18
CA GLN A 42 15.04 5.03 -2.73
C GLN A 42 13.82 5.28 -3.60
N GLN A 43 14.01 5.27 -4.91
CA GLN A 43 12.89 5.20 -5.81
C GLN A 43 12.19 3.91 -5.37
N PRO A 44 10.94 3.99 -4.88
CA PRO A 44 10.19 2.80 -4.52
C PRO A 44 10.23 1.94 -5.77
N LYS A 45 10.78 0.73 -5.63
CA LYS A 45 10.69 -0.25 -6.69
C LYS A 45 9.21 -0.42 -6.96
N THR A 46 8.78 -0.02 -8.14
CA THR A 46 7.37 0.01 -8.55
C THR A 46 6.80 -1.43 -8.63
N GLU A 47 7.63 -2.44 -8.42
CA GLU A 47 7.25 -3.84 -8.31
C GLU A 47 6.85 -4.24 -6.87
N ILE A 48 5.63 -4.73 -6.72
CA ILE A 48 5.10 -5.27 -5.46
C ILE A 48 5.09 -6.79 -5.59
N ASN A 49 5.86 -7.47 -4.74
CA ASN A 49 5.89 -8.94 -4.68
C ASN A 49 5.02 -9.40 -3.51
N LEU A 50 4.09 -10.32 -3.77
CA LEU A 50 3.15 -10.85 -2.80
C LEU A 50 3.19 -12.38 -2.82
N GLU A 51 3.06 -12.99 -1.66
CA GLU A 51 3.05 -14.45 -1.52
C GLU A 51 2.06 -14.90 -0.44
N ASN A 52 1.23 -15.89 -0.77
CA ASN A 52 0.37 -16.57 0.18
C ASN A 52 0.08 -17.99 -0.30
N ASN A 53 0.26 -18.99 0.57
CA ASN A 53 -0.14 -20.38 0.33
C ASN A 53 0.24 -20.95 -1.05
N GLY A 54 1.48 -20.72 -1.50
CA GLY A 54 1.99 -21.20 -2.79
C GLY A 54 1.62 -20.32 -4.00
N LEU A 55 0.74 -19.33 -3.83
CA LEU A 55 0.51 -18.29 -4.82
C LEU A 55 1.57 -17.19 -4.63
N LYS A 56 2.38 -16.95 -5.67
CA LYS A 56 3.35 -15.85 -5.73
C LYS A 56 3.05 -14.97 -6.91
N VAL A 57 2.92 -13.68 -6.66
CA VAL A 57 2.51 -12.70 -7.67
C VAL A 57 3.46 -11.51 -7.62
N LYS A 58 3.86 -11.03 -8.79
CA LYS A 58 4.51 -9.73 -8.96
C LYS A 58 3.54 -8.77 -9.63
N ILE A 59 3.33 -7.61 -9.04
CA ILE A 59 2.49 -6.54 -9.59
C ILE A 59 3.39 -5.36 -9.93
N SER A 60 3.41 -4.97 -11.20
CA SER A 60 4.25 -3.88 -11.72
C SER A 60 3.38 -2.92 -12.53
N PRO A 61 3.20 -1.66 -12.12
CA PRO A 61 2.71 -0.60 -12.97
C PRO A 61 3.61 -0.42 -14.19
N THR A 62 3.03 -0.04 -15.32
CA THR A 62 3.77 0.22 -16.56
C THR A 62 4.58 1.53 -16.49
N GLU A 63 4.26 2.44 -15.56
CA GLU A 63 4.97 3.72 -15.34
C GLU A 63 5.28 3.96 -13.84
N ASP A 64 6.39 4.66 -13.54
CA ASP A 64 6.88 4.87 -12.17
C ASP A 64 5.99 5.79 -11.31
N LYS A 65 5.75 5.37 -10.05
CA LYS A 65 5.01 6.05 -8.96
C LYS A 65 3.56 6.49 -9.24
N LYS A 66 3.06 6.37 -10.47
CA LYS A 66 1.69 6.71 -10.88
C LYS A 66 1.20 5.67 -11.87
N VAL A 67 0.04 5.06 -11.61
CA VAL A 67 -0.57 4.18 -12.60
C VAL A 67 -1.40 5.04 -13.55
N SER A 68 -0.81 5.39 -14.69
CA SER A 68 -1.54 5.76 -15.91
C SER A 68 -1.26 4.65 -16.93
N GLY A 69 -2.29 4.07 -17.54
CA GLY A 69 -2.13 2.98 -18.51
C GLY A 69 -2.44 1.59 -17.96
N VAL A 70 -1.44 0.74 -17.80
CA VAL A 70 -1.61 -0.70 -17.54
C VAL A 70 -0.89 -1.13 -16.27
N ILE A 71 -1.49 -2.00 -15.48
CA ILE A 71 -0.81 -2.75 -14.42
C ILE A 71 -0.61 -4.17 -14.89
N THR A 72 0.63 -4.67 -14.81
CA THR A 72 0.95 -6.06 -15.11
C THR A 72 0.98 -6.88 -13.83
N VAL A 73 0.22 -7.96 -13.83
CA VAL A 73 0.20 -8.99 -12.79
C VAL A 73 0.87 -10.25 -13.35
N THR A 74 2.05 -10.60 -12.83
CA THR A 74 2.81 -11.78 -13.24
C THR A 74 2.64 -12.90 -12.21
N LEU A 75 2.20 -14.09 -12.67
CA LEU A 75 2.07 -15.28 -11.82
C LEU A 75 3.43 -15.99 -11.67
N GLN A 76 4.14 -15.76 -10.56
CA GLN A 76 5.47 -16.33 -10.33
C GLN A 76 5.42 -17.78 -9.81
N SER A 77 4.37 -18.12 -9.08
CA SER A 77 4.09 -19.48 -8.59
C SER A 77 2.60 -19.61 -8.34
N ILE A 78 2.07 -20.82 -8.54
CA ILE A 78 0.65 -21.10 -8.45
C ILE A 78 0.48 -22.41 -7.67
N PRO A 79 -0.47 -22.51 -6.72
CA PRO A 79 -0.79 -23.77 -6.06
C PRO A 79 -1.16 -24.85 -7.07
N SER A 80 -0.70 -26.09 -6.87
CA SER A 80 -0.84 -27.19 -7.85
C SER A 80 -2.27 -27.57 -8.20
N GLU A 81 -3.22 -27.32 -7.29
CA GLU A 81 -4.65 -27.62 -7.48
C GLU A 81 -5.40 -26.51 -8.23
N THR A 82 -4.74 -25.39 -8.52
CA THR A 82 -5.38 -24.23 -9.15
C THR A 82 -5.79 -24.55 -10.59
N THR A 83 -7.07 -24.34 -10.91
CA THR A 83 -7.57 -24.39 -12.28
C THR A 83 -8.00 -23.03 -12.79
N LYS A 84 -8.23 -22.06 -11.89
CA LYS A 84 -8.63 -20.69 -12.23
C LYS A 84 -7.96 -19.65 -11.33
N ILE A 85 -7.68 -18.49 -11.89
CA ILE A 85 -7.25 -17.30 -11.16
C ILE A 85 -8.26 -16.19 -11.40
N LEU A 86 -8.70 -15.54 -10.32
CA LEU A 86 -9.41 -14.27 -10.36
C LEU A 86 -8.43 -13.15 -10.06
N VAL A 87 -8.24 -12.23 -11.02
CA VAL A 87 -7.62 -10.93 -10.77
C VAL A 87 -8.71 -9.88 -10.71
N SER A 88 -8.75 -9.14 -9.61
CA SER A 88 -9.73 -8.09 -9.39
C SER A 88 -9.05 -6.80 -8.95
N MET A 89 -9.60 -5.67 -9.36
CA MET A 89 -9.21 -4.35 -8.91
C MET A 89 -10.48 -3.53 -8.65
N ALA A 90 -10.59 -2.97 -7.45
CA ALA A 90 -11.77 -2.22 -7.03
C ALA A 90 -11.39 -1.02 -6.14
N PRO A 91 -12.20 0.06 -6.13
CA PRO A 91 -11.93 1.22 -5.27
C PRO A 91 -11.82 0.85 -3.79
N GLN A 92 -10.97 1.56 -3.05
CA GLN A 92 -10.85 1.34 -1.61
C GLN A 92 -12.20 1.57 -0.91
N GLY A 93 -12.63 0.59 -0.12
CA GLY A 93 -13.91 0.65 0.59
C GLY A 93 -15.14 0.42 -0.30
N PHE A 94 -14.95 -0.15 -1.49
CA PHE A 94 -16.03 -0.54 -2.39
C PHE A 94 -17.08 -1.44 -1.70
N LYS A 95 -18.35 -1.15 -1.96
CA LYS A 95 -19.52 -1.88 -1.41
C LYS A 95 -20.58 -2.20 -2.47
N GLY A 96 -20.26 -1.98 -3.74
CA GLY A 96 -21.18 -2.21 -4.85
C GLY A 96 -21.12 -3.65 -5.37
N ASP A 97 -21.79 -3.86 -6.50
CA ASP A 97 -21.67 -5.09 -7.27
C ASP A 97 -20.42 -5.03 -8.17
N LEU A 98 -19.54 -6.02 -8.01
CA LEU A 98 -18.26 -6.07 -8.71
C LEU A 98 -18.39 -6.26 -10.22
N TYR A 99 -19.52 -6.78 -10.71
CA TYR A 99 -19.71 -7.09 -12.14
C TYR A 99 -20.35 -5.96 -12.94
N SER A 100 -20.85 -4.91 -12.28
CA SER A 100 -21.57 -3.81 -12.93
C SER A 100 -20.94 -2.44 -12.73
N ASP A 101 -20.02 -2.28 -11.78
CA ASP A 101 -19.37 -0.99 -11.52
C ASP A 101 -18.25 -0.70 -12.55
N PRO A 102 -18.25 0.46 -13.23
CA PRO A 102 -17.26 0.80 -14.24
C PRO A 102 -15.85 1.04 -13.68
N ASN A 103 -15.71 1.27 -12.38
CA ASN A 103 -14.42 1.41 -11.70
C ASN A 103 -13.90 0.05 -11.19
N VAL A 104 -14.58 -1.05 -11.46
CA VAL A 104 -14.10 -2.39 -11.10
C VAL A 104 -13.56 -3.10 -12.34
N ILE A 105 -12.35 -3.65 -12.22
CA ILE A 105 -11.76 -4.54 -13.22
C ILE A 105 -11.79 -5.95 -12.65
N ILE A 106 -12.41 -6.87 -13.38
CA ILE A 106 -12.39 -8.31 -13.07
C ILE A 106 -11.90 -9.07 -14.29
N GLN A 107 -10.95 -9.97 -14.08
CA GLN A 107 -10.47 -10.90 -15.09
C GLN A 107 -10.35 -12.30 -14.50
N TRP A 108 -11.00 -13.25 -15.15
CA TRP A 108 -10.84 -14.67 -14.88
C TRP A 108 -9.83 -15.26 -15.86
N VAL A 109 -8.87 -16.02 -15.34
CA VAL A 109 -7.90 -16.77 -16.13
C VAL A 109 -8.14 -18.25 -15.90
N GLU A 110 -8.56 -18.92 -16.95
CA GLU A 110 -8.75 -20.37 -17.00
C GLU A 110 -7.42 -21.06 -17.33
N SER A 111 -7.14 -22.19 -16.67
CA SER A 111 -5.90 -22.97 -16.86
C SER A 111 -4.61 -22.10 -16.78
N PRO A 112 -4.40 -21.39 -15.65
CA PRO A 112 -3.31 -20.42 -15.52
C PRO A 112 -1.95 -21.10 -15.55
N SER A 113 -0.93 -20.37 -16.01
CA SER A 113 0.44 -20.89 -16.09
C SER A 113 1.46 -19.96 -15.40
N VAL A 114 2.53 -20.55 -14.88
CA VAL A 114 3.64 -19.79 -14.29
C VAL A 114 4.32 -18.95 -15.36
N GLY A 115 4.59 -17.68 -15.07
CA GLY A 115 5.13 -16.69 -15.99
C GLY A 115 4.06 -15.95 -16.79
N GLN A 116 2.79 -16.35 -16.70
CA GLN A 116 1.70 -15.65 -17.38
C GLN A 116 1.52 -14.22 -16.83
N GLU A 117 1.34 -13.29 -17.75
CA GLU A 117 1.07 -11.88 -17.48
C GLU A 117 -0.41 -11.57 -17.71
N ILE A 118 -1.00 -10.84 -16.77
CA ILE A 118 -2.39 -10.39 -16.80
C ILE A 118 -2.36 -8.87 -16.73
N LEU A 119 -2.99 -8.23 -17.72
CA LEU A 119 -2.92 -6.79 -17.92
C LEU A 119 -4.21 -6.13 -17.45
N LEU A 120 -4.12 -5.24 -16.45
CA LEU A 120 -5.24 -4.44 -15.97
C LEU A 120 -5.15 -3.06 -16.61
N ASP A 121 -6.07 -2.76 -17.55
CA ASP A 121 -6.20 -1.45 -18.19
C ASP A 121 -6.88 -0.47 -17.24
N THR A 122 -6.11 0.43 -16.63
CA THR A 122 -6.61 1.41 -15.67
C THR A 122 -7.06 2.71 -16.32
N THR A 123 -6.95 2.86 -17.65
CA THR A 123 -7.30 4.12 -18.34
C THR A 123 -8.80 4.45 -18.28
N LYS A 124 -9.63 3.45 -17.96
CA LYS A 124 -11.09 3.57 -17.92
C LYS A 124 -11.65 3.75 -16.51
N VAL A 125 -10.81 3.65 -15.48
CA VAL A 125 -11.24 3.83 -14.09
C VAL A 125 -10.87 5.21 -13.59
N GLU A 126 -11.61 5.71 -12.61
CA GLU A 126 -11.38 7.02 -12.01
C GLU A 126 -10.09 7.05 -11.19
N ASN A 127 -9.54 8.25 -10.98
CA ASN A 127 -8.37 8.46 -10.15
C ASN A 127 -8.70 8.15 -8.68
N GLY A 128 -7.81 7.43 -7.99
CA GLY A 128 -8.04 7.06 -6.59
C GLY A 128 -7.22 5.86 -6.13
N VAL A 129 -7.46 5.45 -4.88
CA VAL A 129 -6.83 4.26 -4.29
C VAL A 129 -7.68 3.03 -4.61
N TYR A 130 -7.04 2.00 -5.16
CA TYR A 130 -7.66 0.74 -5.53
C TYR A 130 -6.99 -0.41 -4.80
N GLY A 131 -7.79 -1.36 -4.34
CA GLY A 131 -7.29 -2.68 -3.95
C GLY A 131 -7.13 -3.57 -5.18
N ILE A 132 -6.01 -4.27 -5.29
CA ILE A 132 -5.82 -5.34 -6.26
C ILE A 132 -5.80 -6.66 -5.50
N GLY A 133 -6.62 -7.61 -5.91
CA GLY A 133 -6.66 -8.97 -5.37
C GLY A 133 -6.39 -10.00 -6.45
N VAL A 134 -5.51 -10.96 -6.15
CA VAL A 134 -5.28 -12.15 -6.98
C VAL A 134 -5.63 -13.37 -6.15
N SER A 135 -6.62 -14.13 -6.61
CA SER A 135 -7.17 -15.28 -5.89
C SER A 135 -7.07 -16.53 -6.74
N ALA A 136 -6.52 -17.61 -6.17
CA ALA A 136 -6.45 -18.93 -6.80
C ALA A 136 -7.62 -19.80 -6.37
N THR A 137 -8.24 -20.49 -7.32
CA THR A 137 -9.35 -21.42 -7.09
C THR A 137 -9.27 -22.62 -8.03
N TYR A 138 -10.17 -23.58 -7.82
CA TYR A 138 -10.29 -24.80 -8.59
C TYR A 138 -11.74 -25.04 -9.02
N GLU A 139 -11.92 -25.83 -10.07
CA GLU A 139 -13.23 -26.20 -10.59
C GLU A 139 -14.03 -26.95 -9.51
N GLY A 140 -15.25 -26.49 -9.22
CA GLY A 140 -16.10 -27.06 -8.18
C GLY A 140 -15.74 -26.66 -6.75
N ALA A 141 -14.89 -25.64 -6.55
CA ALA A 141 -14.62 -25.11 -5.21
C ALA A 141 -15.93 -24.68 -4.49
N PRO A 142 -16.09 -24.97 -3.20
CA PRO A 142 -17.31 -24.66 -2.48
C PRO A 142 -17.48 -23.15 -2.27
N GLU A 143 -18.70 -22.64 -2.38
CA GLU A 143 -18.99 -21.22 -2.15
C GLU A 143 -18.59 -20.74 -0.74
N SER A 144 -18.61 -21.63 0.25
CA SER A 144 -18.20 -21.32 1.63
C SER A 144 -16.69 -21.11 1.80
N SER A 145 -15.88 -21.66 0.90
CA SER A 145 -14.41 -21.54 0.93
C SER A 145 -13.85 -21.66 -0.50
N PRO A 146 -14.12 -20.66 -1.36
CA PRO A 146 -13.87 -20.80 -2.78
C PRO A 146 -12.39 -20.60 -3.15
N TRP A 147 -11.55 -20.12 -2.22
CA TRP A 147 -10.17 -19.72 -2.51
C TRP A 147 -9.16 -20.67 -1.88
N ILE A 148 -8.20 -21.14 -2.69
CA ILE A 148 -7.01 -21.87 -2.22
C ILE A 148 -6.04 -20.88 -1.56
N ALA A 149 -5.82 -19.76 -2.25
CA ALA A 149 -4.86 -18.74 -1.87
C ALA A 149 -5.36 -17.39 -2.35
N LEU A 150 -4.99 -16.34 -1.62
CA LEU A 150 -5.33 -14.96 -1.97
C LEU A 150 -4.21 -14.04 -1.54
N VAL A 151 -3.82 -13.14 -2.44
CA VAL A 151 -2.91 -12.03 -2.16
C VAL A 151 -3.57 -10.72 -2.53
N GLN A 152 -3.31 -9.67 -1.75
CA GLN A 152 -3.90 -8.36 -1.95
C GLN A 152 -2.87 -7.25 -1.71
N THR A 153 -3.01 -6.16 -2.46
CA THR A 153 -2.27 -4.91 -2.25
C THR A 153 -3.15 -3.72 -2.62
N GLN A 154 -2.62 -2.51 -2.44
CA GLN A 154 -3.24 -1.28 -2.90
C GLN A 154 -2.34 -0.52 -3.85
N VAL A 155 -2.95 0.18 -4.80
CA VAL A 155 -2.28 1.08 -5.74
C VAL A 155 -3.04 2.41 -5.82
N ASN A 156 -2.35 3.46 -6.22
CA ASN A 156 -2.96 4.76 -6.48
C ASN A 156 -2.99 5.04 -7.98
N VAL A 157 -4.19 5.06 -8.58
CA VAL A 157 -4.45 5.34 -9.99
C VAL A 157 -4.50 6.84 -10.23
N GLN A 158 -3.75 7.31 -11.24
CA GLN A 158 -3.66 8.71 -11.65
C GLN A 158 -3.57 8.77 -13.18
N ASN A 159 -4.72 8.76 -13.84
CA ASN A 159 -4.92 9.05 -15.27
C ASN A 159 -5.04 10.56 -15.54
#